data_AF-A0A8T5BMP2-F1
#
_entry.id   AF-A0A8T5BMP2-F1
#
_cell.length_a   1.000
_cell.length_b   1.000
_cell.length_c   1.000
_cell.angle_alpha   90.00
_cell.angle_beta   90.00
_cell.angle_gamma   90.00
#
_symmetry.space_group_name_H-M   'P 1'
#
loop_
_entity.id
_entity.type
_entity.pdbx_description
1 polymer ?
#
loop_
_entity_poly.entity_id
_entity_poly.type
_entity_poly.pdbx_seq_one_letter_code
_entity_poly.pdbx_strand_id
1 'polypeptide(L)' 'MKKEILLEDFKKAWKEVEVKEAKEGFLAHLTAYIIVNAFLIFVNLWTGPGKIWFVWPLAGWAIGLAFHGYFQ' A
#
# COMPACT_ATOMS: atom_id res chain seq x y z
N MET A 1 4.92 39.20 -9.90
CA MET A 1 3.99 39.34 -8.74
C MET A 1 2.69 38.55 -8.88
N LYS A 2 1.56 39.05 -9.44
CA LYS A 2 0.26 38.30 -9.40
C LYS A 2 0.27 36.93 -10.09
N LYS A 3 0.92 36.84 -11.27
CA LYS A 3 1.12 35.59 -12.03
C LYS A 3 2.05 34.59 -11.31
N GLU A 4 2.96 35.13 -10.51
CA GLU A 4 3.97 34.37 -9.77
C GLU A 4 3.35 33.70 -8.55
N ILE A 5 2.55 34.47 -7.79
CA ILE A 5 1.73 33.98 -6.69
C ILE A 5 0.78 32.87 -7.17
N LEU A 6 0.10 33.09 -8.32
CA LEU A 6 -0.80 32.10 -8.91
C LEU A 6 -0.10 30.78 -9.28
N LEU A 7 1.12 30.85 -9.83
CA LEU A 7 1.89 29.66 -10.20
C LEU A 7 2.35 28.87 -8.98
N GLU A 8 2.76 29.56 -7.91
CA GLU A 8 3.17 28.93 -6.65
C GLU A 8 1.99 28.22 -5.98
N ASP A 9 0.83 28.87 -5.91
CA ASP A 9 -0.39 28.29 -5.35
C ASP A 9 -0.85 27.05 -6.14
N PHE A 10 -0.81 27.14 -7.48
CA PHE A 10 -1.15 26.01 -8.35
C PHE A 10 -0.18 24.85 -8.15
N LYS A 11 1.13 25.08 -8.21
CA LYS A 11 2.14 24.03 -7.98
C LYS A 11 1.98 23.36 -6.63
N LYS A 12 1.69 24.13 -5.58
CA LYS A 12 1.45 23.60 -4.24
C LYS A 12 0.21 22.70 -4.20
N ALA A 13 -0.91 23.16 -4.76
CA ALA A 13 -2.14 22.38 -4.82
C ALA A 13 -1.97 21.08 -5.61
N TRP A 14 -1.28 21.13 -6.77
CA TRP A 14 -0.98 19.92 -7.55
C TRP A 14 -0.12 18.93 -6.79
N LYS A 15 0.92 19.41 -6.11
CA LYS A 15 1.80 18.56 -5.29
C LYS A 15 1.04 17.94 -4.12
N GLU A 16 0.11 18.68 -3.50
CA GLU A 16 -0.74 18.15 -2.43
C GLU A 16 -1.67 17.03 -2.93
N VAL A 17 -2.26 17.19 -4.12
CA VAL A 17 -3.10 16.16 -4.75
C VAL A 17 -2.28 14.91 -5.08
N GLU A 18 -1.13 15.07 -5.74
CA GLU A 18 -0.24 13.96 -6.13
C GLU A 18 0.19 13.14 -4.92
N VAL A 19 0.62 13.80 -3.84
CA VAL A 19 1.01 13.13 -2.59
C VAL A 19 -0.18 12.40 -1.94
N LYS A 20 -1.39 12.94 -2.08
CA LYS A 20 -2.60 12.34 -1.52
C LYS A 20 -3.00 11.07 -2.30
N GLU A 21 -2.98 11.14 -3.63
CA GLU A 21 -3.29 9.99 -4.49
C GLU A 21 -2.30 8.83 -4.29
N ALA A 22 -1.00 9.12 -4.20
CA ALA A 22 0.01 8.11 -3.92
C ALA A 22 -0.23 7.41 -2.56
N LYS A 23 -0.57 8.19 -1.52
CA LYS A 23 -0.91 7.64 -0.19
C LYS A 23 -2.16 6.79 -0.20
N GLU A 24 -3.22 7.25 -0.86
CA GLU A 24 -4.50 6.52 -0.94
C GLU A 24 -4.32 5.19 -1.69
N GLY A 25 -3.56 5.18 -2.80
CA GLY A 25 -3.21 3.96 -3.52
C GLY A 25 -2.43 2.98 -2.65
N PHE A 26 -1.36 3.43 -1.99
CA PHE A 26 -0.57 2.57 -1.09
C PHE A 26 -1.41 2.00 0.07
N LEU A 27 -2.26 2.81 0.69
CA LEU A 27 -3.14 2.37 1.78
C LEU A 27 -4.13 1.29 1.35
N ALA A 28 -4.66 1.37 0.12
CA ALA A 28 -5.53 0.34 -0.42
C ALA A 28 -4.80 -1.01 -0.53
N HIS A 29 -3.57 -1.01 -1.06
CA HIS A 29 -2.74 -2.22 -1.16
C HIS A 29 -2.32 -2.76 0.21
N LEU A 30 -1.95 -1.90 1.15
CA LEU A 30 -1.61 -2.29 2.53
C LEU A 30 -2.83 -2.91 3.24
N THR A 31 -4.01 -2.32 3.06
CA THR A 31 -5.25 -2.84 3.65
C THR A 31 -5.59 -4.22 3.09
N ALA A 32 -5.51 -4.40 1.76
CA ALA A 32 -5.70 -5.69 1.12
C ALA A 32 -4.67 -6.72 1.61
N TYR A 33 -3.40 -6.33 1.74
CA TYR A 33 -2.33 -7.19 2.25
C TYR A 33 -2.66 -7.72 3.66
N ILE A 34 -3.07 -6.83 4.58
CA ILE A 34 -3.38 -7.22 5.96
C ILE A 34 -4.59 -8.16 6.01
N ILE A 35 -5.69 -7.81 5.34
CA ILE A 35 -6.94 -8.58 5.38
C ILE A 35 -6.74 -9.98 4.80
N VAL A 36 -6.14 -10.05 3.61
CA VAL A 36 -5.94 -11.34 2.92
C VAL A 36 -4.97 -12.22 3.72
N ASN A 37 -3.86 -11.69 4.20
CA ASN A 37 -2.91 -12.50 4.96
C ASN A 37 -3.45 -12.95 6.31
N ALA A 38 -4.20 -12.10 7.02
CA ALA A 38 -4.88 -12.52 8.25
C ALA A 38 -5.85 -13.68 8.00
N PHE A 39 -6.61 -13.62 6.90
CA PHE A 39 -7.48 -14.71 6.48
C PHE A 39 -6.70 -15.99 6.14
N LEU A 40 -5.60 -15.90 5.37
CA LEU A 40 -4.79 -17.07 5.02
C LEU A 40 -4.11 -17.70 6.23
N ILE A 41 -3.62 -16.90 7.18
CA ILE A 41 -3.10 -17.37 8.47
C ILE A 41 -4.18 -18.17 9.19
N PHE A 42 -5.39 -17.61 9.31
CA PHE A 42 -6.51 -18.28 9.96
C PHE A 42 -6.84 -19.62 9.28
N VAL A 43 -6.99 -19.63 7.95
CA VAL A 43 -7.27 -20.85 7.18
C VAL A 43 -6.18 -21.89 7.39
N ASN A 44 -4.91 -21.50 7.34
CA ASN A 44 -3.81 -22.43 7.49
C ASN A 44 -3.81 -23.09 8.88
N LEU A 45 -3.95 -22.29 9.94
CA LEU A 45 -3.94 -22.79 11.31
C LEU A 45 -5.19 -23.63 11.62
N TRP A 46 -6.33 -23.32 11.00
CA TRP A 46 -7.58 -24.06 11.19
C TRP A 46 -7.61 -25.40 10.44
N THR A 47 -7.13 -25.42 9.20
CA THR A 47 -7.24 -26.60 8.31
C THR A 47 -6.09 -27.59 8.44
N GLY A 48 -4.91 -27.13 8.88
CA GLY A 48 -3.72 -27.97 8.87
C GLY A 48 -2.53 -27.28 9.53
N PRO A 49 -2.54 -27.12 10.87
CA PRO A 49 -1.47 -26.41 11.59
C PRO A 49 -0.10 -27.08 11.45
N GLY A 50 -0.05 -28.37 11.09
CA GLY A 50 1.20 -29.10 10.84
C GLY A 50 1.95 -28.69 9.57
N LYS A 51 1.34 -27.90 8.68
CA LYS A 51 1.99 -27.39 7.47
C LYS A 51 1.80 -25.88 7.36
N ILE A 52 2.80 -25.11 7.78
CA ILE A 52 2.78 -23.64 7.69
C ILE A 52 3.06 -23.21 6.24
N TRP A 53 2.00 -22.93 5.48
CA TRP A 53 2.09 -22.46 4.09
C TRP A 53 1.78 -20.97 3.94
N PHE A 54 1.11 -20.32 4.91
CA PHE A 54 0.77 -18.89 4.80
C PHE A 54 2.01 -17.98 4.71
N VAL A 55 3.18 -18.46 5.13
CA VAL A 55 4.45 -17.70 5.11
C VAL A 55 4.87 -17.33 3.69
N TRP A 56 4.55 -18.15 2.70
CA TRP A 56 4.92 -17.90 1.30
C TRP A 56 4.16 -16.71 0.70
N PRO A 57 2.81 -16.64 0.74
CA PRO A 57 2.09 -15.44 0.31
C PRO A 57 2.41 -14.23 1.19
N LEU A 58 2.59 -14.40 2.51
CA LEU A 58 2.94 -13.31 3.42
C LEU A 58 4.26 -12.64 3.01
N ALA A 59 5.32 -13.42 2.79
CA ALA A 59 6.63 -12.91 2.39
C ALA A 59 6.65 -12.40 0.94
N GLY A 60 6.07 -13.17 0.01
CA GLY A 60 6.03 -12.80 -1.41
C GLY A 60 5.29 -11.49 -1.66
N TRP A 61 4.14 -11.30 -1.00
CA TRP A 61 3.38 -10.05 -1.12
C TRP A 61 3.99 -8.91 -0.31
N ALA A 62 4.66 -9.17 0.81
CA ALA A 62 5.36 -8.12 1.56
C ALA A 62 6.41 -7.42 0.69
N ILE A 63 7.12 -8.20 -0.12
CA ILE A 63 8.09 -7.68 -1.08
C ILE A 63 7.37 -6.78 -2.10
N GLY A 64 6.30 -7.26 -2.74
CA GLY A 64 5.51 -6.47 -3.70
C GLY A 64 4.96 -5.16 -3.10
N LEU A 65 4.50 -5.20 -1.85
CA LEU A 65 4.01 -4.03 -1.14
C LEU A 65 5.13 -3.01 -0.86
N ALA A 66 6.33 -3.47 -0.49
CA ALA A 66 7.50 -2.61 -0.31
C ALA A 66 7.92 -1.93 -1.61
N PHE A 67 7.80 -2.63 -2.75
CA PHE A 67 8.04 -2.05 -4.06
C PHE A 67 6.99 -0.96 -4.41
N HIS A 68 5.70 -1.18 -4.16
CA HIS A 68 4.69 -0.14 -4.36
C HIS A 68 4.94 1.10 -3.49
N GLY A 69 5.27 0.93 -2.20
CA GLY A 69 5.53 2.07 -1.32
C GLY A 69 6.78 2.90 -1.69
N TYR A 70 7.69 2.36 -2.49
CA TYR A 70 8.91 3.05 -2.91
C TYR A 70 8.83 3.63 -4.34
N PHE A 71 8.06 3.00 -5.23
CA PHE A 71 8.01 3.33 -6.67
C PHE A 71 6.71 4.01 -7.12
N GLN A 72 5.76 4.28 -6.22
CA GLN A 72 4.43 4.84 -6.49
C GLN A 72 4.18 6.10 -5.66
#